data_AF-A0A839INT2-F1
#
_entry.id   AF-A0A839INT2-F1
#
_cell.length_a   1.000
_cell.length_b   1.000
_cell.length_c   1.000
_cell.angle_alpha   90.00
_cell.angle_beta   90.00
_cell.angle_gamma   90.00
#
_symmetry.space_group_name_H-M   'P 1'
#
loop_
_entity.id
_entity.type
_entity.pdbx_description
1 polymer ?
#
loop_
_entity_poly.entity_id
_entity_poly.type
_entity_poly.pdbx_seq_one_letter_code
_entity_poly.pdbx_strand_id
1 'polypeptide(L)'
;MTEYFGLVIVVTSVTLALVASLMALSFKQKMDYAMSRVGVEIEVLKARQQVYTRAAVMMESAVSSVNKGKDYAFDELFNKLTPELNLHASEEINSCYIEVCLLLENWTAMRDDLNKTRREIQAAPELSPQLQGLLKRQGQQESDACQLFQKKFSKLISRMRDEINPDKV
;
A
#
# COMPACT_ATOMS: atom_id res chain seq x y z
N MET A 1 -29.87 -55.32 -45.79
CA MET A 1 -29.92 -53.84 -45.81
C MET A 1 -30.06 -53.24 -44.41
N THR A 2 -30.74 -53.87 -43.46
CA THR A 2 -30.96 -53.36 -42.08
C THR A 2 -29.73 -53.41 -41.16
N GLU A 3 -28.85 -54.40 -41.29
CA GLU A 3 -27.63 -54.53 -40.46
C GLU A 3 -26.58 -53.42 -40.72
N TYR A 4 -26.51 -52.92 -41.95
CA TYR A 4 -25.62 -51.80 -42.31
C TYR A 4 -26.06 -50.48 -41.67
N PHE A 5 -27.36 -50.23 -41.53
CA PHE A 5 -27.88 -49.03 -40.85
C PHE A 5 -27.52 -49.03 -39.36
N GLY A 6 -27.58 -50.18 -38.70
CA GLY A 6 -27.17 -50.31 -37.29
C GLY A 6 -25.68 -50.02 -37.10
N LEU A 7 -24.83 -50.53 -37.99
CA LEU A 7 -23.38 -50.32 -37.93
C LEU A 7 -22.99 -48.85 -38.16
N VAL A 8 -23.68 -48.15 -39.07
CA VAL A 8 -23.48 -46.70 -39.31
C VAL A 8 -23.88 -45.86 -38.10
N ILE A 9 -24.97 -46.22 -37.39
CA ILE A 9 -25.40 -45.50 -36.17
C ILE A 9 -24.38 -45.70 -35.03
N VAL A 10 -23.83 -46.91 -34.88
CA VAL A 10 -22.79 -47.18 -33.87
C VAL A 10 -21.51 -46.42 -34.18
N VAL A 11 -21.07 -46.38 -35.44
CA VAL A 11 -19.86 -45.65 -35.82
C VAL A 11 -20.03 -44.13 -35.67
N THR A 12 -21.19 -43.58 -36.03
CA THR A 12 -21.46 -42.13 -35.89
C THR A 12 -21.61 -41.71 -34.43
N SER A 13 -22.21 -42.53 -33.57
CA SER A 13 -22.29 -42.25 -32.13
C SER A 13 -20.93 -42.32 -31.41
N VAL A 14 -20.08 -43.28 -31.77
CA VAL A 14 -18.72 -43.39 -31.20
C VAL A 14 -17.83 -42.22 -31.65
N THR A 15 -17.92 -41.80 -32.91
CA THR A 15 -17.17 -40.64 -33.41
C THR A 15 -17.68 -39.34 -32.80
N LEU A 16 -18.99 -39.16 -32.63
CA LEU A 16 -19.56 -38.03 -31.89
C LEU A 16 -19.11 -38.01 -30.42
N ALA A 17 -19.07 -39.16 -29.74
CA ALA A 17 -18.58 -39.26 -28.37
C ALA A 17 -17.08 -38.89 -28.25
N LEU A 18 -16.26 -39.30 -29.22
CA LEU A 18 -14.85 -38.92 -29.30
C LEU A 18 -14.67 -37.42 -29.52
N VAL A 19 -15.43 -36.83 -30.45
CA VAL A 19 -15.38 -35.38 -30.71
C VAL A 19 -15.86 -34.59 -29.49
N ALA A 20 -16.94 -35.02 -28.84
CA ALA A 20 -17.43 -34.40 -27.61
C ALA A 20 -16.42 -34.49 -26.46
N SER A 21 -15.72 -35.64 -26.32
CA SER A 21 -14.67 -35.82 -25.33
C SER A 21 -13.48 -34.89 -25.58
N LEU A 22 -13.04 -34.74 -26.83
CA LEU A 22 -11.99 -33.80 -27.21
C LEU A 22 -12.39 -32.34 -26.96
N MET A 23 -13.62 -31.97 -27.30
CA MET A 23 -14.14 -30.63 -27.02
C MET A 23 -14.21 -30.36 -25.51
N ALA A 24 -14.70 -31.30 -24.70
CA ALA A 24 -14.76 -31.18 -23.25
C ALA A 24 -13.36 -31.03 -22.62
N LEU A 25 -12.36 -31.76 -23.11
CA LEU A 25 -10.96 -31.62 -22.71
C LEU A 25 -10.41 -30.23 -23.04
N SER A 26 -10.66 -29.73 -24.26
CA SER A 26 -10.22 -28.39 -24.67
C SER A 26 -10.90 -27.27 -23.87
N PHE A 27 -12.17 -27.45 -23.52
CA PHE A 27 -12.94 -26.50 -22.72
C PHE A 27 -12.47 -26.49 -21.26
N LYS A 28 -12.21 -27.68 -20.70
CA LYS A 28 -11.62 -27.83 -19.36
C LYS A 28 -10.25 -27.15 -19.27
N GLN A 29 -9.36 -27.39 -20.23
CA GLN A 29 -8.04 -26.74 -20.26
C GLN A 29 -8.13 -25.20 -20.33
N LYS A 30 -9.07 -24.66 -21.12
CA LYS A 30 -9.31 -23.21 -21.19
C LYS A 30 -9.88 -22.64 -19.90
N MET A 31 -10.80 -23.36 -19.24
CA MET A 31 -11.33 -22.99 -17.93
C MET A 31 -10.25 -23.03 -16.86
N ASP A 32 -9.46 -24.10 -16.78
CA ASP A 32 -8.38 -24.24 -15.80
C ASP A 32 -7.33 -23.13 -16.00
N TYR A 33 -7.02 -22.78 -17.25
CA TYR A 33 -6.14 -21.65 -17.57
C TYR A 33 -6.73 -20.30 -17.11
N ALA A 34 -8.00 -20.04 -17.43
CA ALA A 34 -8.67 -18.82 -16.99
C ALA A 34 -8.78 -18.72 -15.46
N MET A 35 -9.12 -19.83 -14.79
CA MET A 35 -9.22 -19.91 -13.34
C MET A 35 -7.86 -19.73 -12.66
N SER A 36 -6.79 -20.28 -13.24
CA SER A 36 -5.42 -20.07 -12.74
C SER A 36 -5.00 -18.60 -12.81
N ARG A 37 -5.33 -17.89 -13.91
CA ARG A 37 -5.04 -16.46 -14.06
C ARG A 37 -5.81 -15.61 -13.06
N VAL A 38 -7.11 -15.87 -12.90
CA VAL A 38 -7.94 -15.20 -11.89
C VAL A 38 -7.42 -15.46 -10.48
N GLY A 39 -6.97 -16.69 -10.19
CA GLY A 39 -6.35 -17.02 -8.90
C GLY A 39 -5.09 -16.20 -8.61
N VAL A 40 -4.19 -16.06 -9.59
CA VAL A 40 -2.98 -15.25 -9.46
C VAL A 40 -3.31 -13.77 -9.23
N GLU A 41 -4.27 -13.22 -9.96
CA GLU A 41 -4.69 -11.82 -9.80
C GLU A 41 -5.27 -11.55 -8.40
N ILE A 42 -6.06 -12.49 -7.85
CA ILE A 42 -6.60 -12.40 -6.49
C ILE A 42 -5.47 -12.43 -5.45
N GLU A 43 -4.46 -13.29 -5.62
CA GLU A 43 -3.31 -13.34 -4.71
C GLU A 43 -2.49 -12.05 -4.73
N VAL A 44 -2.27 -11.47 -5.91
CA VAL A 44 -1.57 -10.18 -6.07
C VAL A 44 -2.36 -9.05 -5.39
N LEU A 45 -3.67 -8.98 -5.60
CA LEU A 45 -4.55 -8.01 -4.94
C LEU A 45 -4.50 -8.16 -3.41
N LYS A 46 -4.54 -9.40 -2.91
CA LYS A 46 -4.48 -9.69 -1.48
C LYS A 46 -3.12 -9.29 -0.88
N ALA A 47 -2.02 -9.60 -1.56
CA ALA A 47 -0.68 -9.18 -1.15
C ALA A 47 -0.57 -7.66 -1.09
N ARG A 48 -1.05 -6.95 -2.14
CA ARG A 48 -1.10 -5.49 -2.17
C ARG A 48 -1.91 -4.91 -1.01
N GLN A 49 -3.09 -5.45 -0.75
CA GLN A 49 -3.94 -5.01 0.36
C GLN A 49 -3.27 -5.18 1.72
N GLN A 50 -2.55 -6.29 1.93
CA GLN A 50 -1.80 -6.53 3.16
C GLN A 50 -0.68 -5.51 3.34
N VAL A 51 0.09 -5.23 2.29
CA VAL A 51 1.18 -4.24 2.32
C VAL A 51 0.63 -2.85 2.61
N TYR A 52 -0.45 -2.43 1.95
CA TYR A 52 -1.05 -1.10 2.15
C TYR A 52 -1.61 -0.93 3.57
N THR A 53 -2.27 -1.96 4.09
CA THR A 53 -2.79 -1.96 5.46
C THR A 53 -1.63 -1.85 6.46
N ARG A 54 -0.55 -2.62 6.26
CA ARG A 54 0.64 -2.57 7.12
C ARG A 54 1.29 -1.19 7.07
N ALA A 55 1.47 -0.62 5.88
CA ALA A 55 2.04 0.71 5.68
C ALA A 55 1.25 1.79 6.44
N ALA A 56 -0.09 1.77 6.33
CA ALA A 56 -0.96 2.70 7.03
C ALA A 56 -0.84 2.58 8.56
N VAL A 57 -0.92 1.35 9.10
CA VAL A 57 -0.82 1.10 10.54
C VAL A 57 0.54 1.54 11.11
N MET A 58 1.63 1.31 10.38
CA MET A 58 2.96 1.71 10.84
C MET A 58 3.15 3.23 10.81
N MET A 59 2.63 3.91 9.78
CA MET A 59 2.63 5.38 9.74
C MET A 59 1.79 5.98 10.87
N GLU A 60 0.60 5.44 11.14
CA GLU A 60 -0.24 5.88 12.27
C GLU A 60 0.46 5.66 13.62
N SER A 61 1.13 4.52 13.78
CA SER A 61 1.92 4.21 14.97
C SER A 61 3.10 5.17 15.16
N ALA A 62 3.79 5.51 14.06
CA ALA A 62 4.87 6.50 14.06
C ALA A 62 4.34 7.88 14.51
N VAL A 63 3.26 8.36 13.90
CA VAL A 63 2.59 9.61 14.27
C VAL A 63 2.17 9.61 15.75
N SER A 64 1.62 8.49 16.25
CA SER A 64 1.25 8.35 17.65
C SER A 64 2.46 8.44 18.59
N SER A 65 3.58 7.82 18.20
CA SER A 65 4.82 7.81 18.98
C SER A 65 5.44 9.20 19.09
N VAL A 66 5.53 9.90 17.96
CA VAL A 66 5.98 11.29 17.86
C VAL A 66 5.11 12.21 18.71
N ASN A 67 3.79 12.04 18.64
CA ASN A 67 2.86 12.83 19.44
C ASN A 67 3.01 12.62 20.94
N LYS A 68 3.39 11.40 21.35
CA LYS A 68 3.67 11.05 22.75
C LYS A 68 5.09 11.42 23.19
N GLY A 69 5.91 12.01 22.31
CA GLY A 69 7.31 12.35 22.61
C GLY A 69 8.19 11.13 22.82
N LYS A 70 7.86 10.02 22.16
CA LYS A 70 8.70 8.81 22.14
C LYS A 70 9.50 8.79 20.84
N ASP A 71 10.78 8.46 20.95
CA ASP A 71 11.63 8.22 19.78
C ASP A 71 11.04 7.06 18.98
N TYR A 72 10.81 7.30 17.70
CA TYR A 72 10.35 6.29 16.76
C TYR A 72 11.48 5.95 15.79
N ALA A 73 11.86 4.67 15.74
CA ALA A 73 12.86 4.20 14.79
C ALA A 73 12.23 4.08 13.40
N PHE A 74 12.56 5.02 12.52
CA PHE A 74 12.06 5.05 11.14
C PHE A 74 12.59 3.93 10.24
N ASP A 75 13.58 3.17 10.72
CA ASP A 75 14.19 2.03 10.01
C ASP A 75 13.16 1.05 9.47
N GLU A 76 12.06 0.82 10.19
CA GLU A 76 11.06 -0.16 9.75
C GLU A 76 10.20 0.35 8.60
N LEU A 77 9.89 1.65 8.55
CA LEU A 77 9.18 2.28 7.43
C LEU A 77 10.07 2.32 6.19
N PHE A 78 11.33 2.75 6.32
CA PHE A 78 12.22 2.92 5.17
C PHE A 78 12.80 1.59 4.67
N ASN A 79 13.31 0.73 5.56
CA ASN A 79 14.08 -0.44 5.15
C ASN A 79 13.21 -1.70 4.92
N LYS A 80 12.04 -1.82 5.55
CA LYS A 80 11.17 -3.00 5.38
C LYS A 80 9.97 -2.72 4.46
N LEU A 81 9.28 -1.62 4.66
CA LEU A 81 8.04 -1.33 3.91
C LEU A 81 8.29 -0.76 2.52
N THR A 82 9.32 0.05 2.31
CA THR A 82 9.64 0.59 0.97
C THR A 82 9.89 -0.52 -0.06
N PRO A 83 10.69 -1.58 0.22
CA PRO A 83 10.85 -2.69 -0.71
C PRO A 83 9.56 -3.47 -0.97
N GLU A 84 8.75 -3.72 0.07
CA GLU A 84 7.45 -4.42 -0.08
C GLU A 84 6.49 -3.61 -0.96
N LEU A 85 6.43 -2.29 -0.78
CA LEU A 85 5.64 -1.40 -1.62
C LEU A 85 6.16 -1.35 -3.06
N ASN A 86 7.48 -1.28 -3.26
CA ASN A 86 8.08 -1.31 -4.60
C ASN A 86 7.74 -2.58 -5.39
N LEU A 87 7.54 -3.71 -4.73
CA LEU A 87 7.19 -4.98 -5.37
C LEU A 87 5.71 -5.07 -5.78
N HIS A 88 4.82 -4.45 -5.01
CA HIS A 88 3.38 -4.70 -5.13
C HIS A 88 2.57 -3.48 -5.56
N ALA A 89 3.07 -2.27 -5.35
CA ALA A 89 2.38 -1.02 -5.59
C ALA A 89 2.74 -0.41 -6.95
N SER A 90 1.84 0.43 -7.47
CA SER A 90 2.15 1.30 -8.59
C SER A 90 3.28 2.29 -8.26
N GLU A 91 4.02 2.71 -9.30
CA GLU A 91 5.10 3.70 -9.16
C GLU A 91 4.62 5.00 -8.52
N GLU A 92 3.39 5.42 -8.83
CA GLU A 92 2.78 6.59 -8.21
C GLU A 92 2.60 6.44 -6.69
N ILE A 93 2.15 5.27 -6.21
CA ILE A 93 2.02 5.01 -4.78
C ILE A 93 3.38 4.94 -4.11
N ASN A 94 4.37 4.32 -4.75
CA ASN A 94 5.74 4.26 -4.23
C ASN A 94 6.34 5.66 -4.05
N SER A 95 6.23 6.50 -5.08
CA SER A 95 6.70 7.88 -5.04
C SER A 95 5.99 8.68 -3.93
N CYS A 96 4.65 8.56 -3.84
CA CYS A 96 3.88 9.23 -2.79
C CYS A 96 4.24 8.71 -1.38
N TYR A 97 4.50 7.42 -1.23
CA TYR A 97 4.87 6.81 0.06
C TYR A 97 6.21 7.35 0.56
N ILE A 98 7.22 7.36 -0.31
CA ILE A 98 8.56 7.90 0.01
C ILE A 98 8.45 9.38 0.41
N GLU A 99 7.68 10.18 -0.36
CA GLU A 99 7.43 11.59 -0.03
C GLU A 99 6.83 11.74 1.38
N VAL A 100 5.83 10.93 1.72
CA VAL A 100 5.18 10.97 3.04
C VAL A 100 6.14 10.55 4.15
N CYS A 101 6.98 9.55 3.94
CA CYS A 101 7.99 9.14 4.93
C CYS A 101 9.01 10.26 5.19
N LEU A 102 9.49 10.94 4.15
CA LEU A 102 10.42 12.08 4.29
C LEU A 102 9.76 13.27 5.02
N LEU A 103 8.48 13.54 4.74
CA LEU A 103 7.73 14.59 5.44
C LEU A 103 7.55 14.27 6.92
N LEU A 104 7.30 13.01 7.25
CA LEU A 104 7.19 12.54 8.62
C LEU A 104 8.53 12.70 9.37
N GLU A 105 9.64 12.28 8.77
CA GLU A 105 10.98 12.43 9.34
C GLU A 105 11.33 13.91 9.57
N ASN A 106 11.07 14.77 8.58
CA ASN A 106 11.31 16.20 8.70
C ASN A 106 10.46 16.84 9.81
N TRP A 107 9.17 16.48 9.90
CA TRP A 107 8.30 16.94 10.98
C TRP A 107 8.81 16.51 12.35
N THR A 108 9.29 15.27 12.50
CA THR A 108 9.88 14.81 13.76
C THR A 108 11.11 15.59 14.16
N ALA A 109 12.04 15.83 13.23
CA ALA A 109 13.24 16.60 13.50
C ALA A 109 12.90 18.03 13.97
N MET A 110 11.94 18.69 13.30
CA MET A 110 11.49 20.04 13.69
C MET A 110 10.87 20.06 15.10
N ARG A 111 10.12 19.01 15.45
CA ARG A 111 9.51 18.89 16.78
C ARG A 111 10.56 18.66 17.87
N ASP A 112 11.59 17.89 17.58
CA ASP A 112 12.70 17.66 18.51
C ASP A 112 13.53 18.92 18.73
N ASP A 113 13.81 19.68 17.67
CA ASP A 113 14.45 20.99 17.77
C ASP A 113 13.64 21.96 18.61
N LEU A 114 12.31 22.00 18.44
CA LEU A 114 11.41 22.83 19.24
C LEU A 114 11.45 22.43 20.72
N ASN A 115 11.42 21.13 21.01
CA ASN A 115 11.52 20.62 22.36
C ASN A 115 12.87 20.95 23.01
N LYS A 116 13.96 20.91 22.24
CA LYS A 116 15.30 21.30 22.67
C LYS A 116 15.34 22.79 23.01
N THR A 117 14.89 23.67 22.12
CA THR A 117 14.78 25.12 22.36
C THR A 117 13.96 25.40 23.62
N ARG A 118 12.85 24.67 23.83
CA ARG A 118 12.00 24.82 25.03
C ARG A 118 12.74 24.46 26.32
N ARG A 119 13.55 23.39 26.30
CA ARG A 119 14.39 22.99 27.44
C ARG A 119 15.51 24.00 27.71
N GLU A 120 16.12 24.56 26.66
CA GLU A 120 17.15 25.59 26.79
C GLU A 120 16.59 26.87 27.44
N ILE A 121 15.38 27.31 27.08
CA ILE A 121 14.69 28.44 27.73
C ILE A 121 14.44 28.17 29.21
N GLN A 122 14.04 26.94 29.56
CA GLN A 122 13.81 26.54 30.96
C GLN A 122 15.11 26.51 31.76
N ALA A 123 16.22 26.08 31.14
CA ALA A 123 17.53 25.98 31.79
C ALA A 123 18.23 27.35 31.93
N ALA A 124 18.00 28.28 31.00
CA ALA A 124 18.65 29.60 30.96
C ALA A 124 17.61 30.72 30.69
N PRO A 125 16.82 31.11 31.71
CA PRO A 125 15.74 32.11 31.55
C PRO A 125 16.25 33.50 31.13
N GLU A 126 17.54 33.79 31.33
CA GLU A 126 18.19 35.04 30.92
C GLU A 126 18.29 35.20 29.40
N LEU A 127 18.30 34.09 28.65
CA LEU A 127 18.27 34.07 27.18
C LEU A 127 16.83 34.10 26.60
N SER A 128 15.82 34.17 27.46
CA SER A 128 14.40 34.01 27.08
C SER A 128 13.86 35.00 26.03
N PRO A 129 14.21 36.30 25.99
CA PRO A 129 13.56 37.21 25.03
C PRO A 129 13.97 36.93 23.57
N GLN A 130 15.21 36.47 23.34
CA GLN A 130 15.68 36.11 22.00
C GLN A 130 15.19 34.71 21.59
N LEU A 131 15.22 33.76 22.54
CA LEU A 131 14.78 32.38 22.30
C LEU A 131 13.26 32.26 22.15
N GLN A 132 12.45 33.13 22.77
CA GLN A 132 10.99 33.15 22.57
C GLN A 132 10.59 33.47 21.13
N GLY A 133 11.31 34.39 20.47
CA GLY A 133 11.06 34.70 19.06
C GLY A 133 11.38 33.52 18.14
N LEU A 134 12.47 32.80 18.44
CA LEU A 134 12.88 31.59 17.72
C LEU A 134 11.89 30.44 17.95
N LEU A 135 11.46 30.22 19.19
CA LEU A 135 10.46 29.21 19.56
C LEU A 135 9.13 29.42 18.82
N LYS A 136 8.68 30.68 18.71
CA LYS A 136 7.43 31.00 17.99
C LYS A 136 7.54 30.69 16.49
N ARG A 137 8.69 31.00 15.86
CA ARG A 137 8.94 30.68 14.45
C ARG A 137 9.03 29.17 14.21
N GLN A 138 9.80 28.46 15.05
CA GLN A 138 9.91 27.01 14.99
C GLN A 138 8.56 26.32 15.19
N GLY A 139 7.72 26.81 16.12
CA GLY A 139 6.39 26.26 16.33
C GLY A 139 5.46 26.44 15.14
N GLN A 140 5.59 27.55 14.42
CA GLN A 140 4.82 27.74 13.19
C GLN A 140 5.30 26.81 12.08
N GLN A 141 6.62 26.66 11.90
CA GLN A 141 7.21 25.74 10.92
C GLN A 141 6.85 24.28 11.20
N GLU A 142 6.90 23.84 12.45
CA GLU A 142 6.51 22.48 12.86
C GLU A 142 5.02 22.22 12.59
N SER A 143 4.15 23.19 12.90
CA SER A 143 2.72 23.11 12.59
C SER A 143 2.46 23.00 11.09
N ASP A 144 3.13 23.84 10.29
CA ASP A 144 2.98 23.81 8.82
C ASP A 144 3.46 22.48 8.23
N ALA A 145 4.58 21.94 8.73
CA ALA A 145 5.10 20.64 8.34
C ALA A 145 4.14 19.50 8.71
N CYS A 146 3.55 19.54 9.90
CA CYS A 146 2.55 18.58 10.36
C CYS A 146 1.30 18.58 9.46
N GLN A 147 0.79 19.77 9.11
CA GLN A 147 -0.37 19.90 8.22
C GLN A 147 -0.06 19.38 6.81
N LEU A 148 1.13 19.69 6.28
CA LEU A 148 1.57 19.19 4.98
C LEU A 148 1.66 17.66 4.97
N PHE A 149 2.27 17.08 6.01
CA PHE A 149 2.33 15.63 6.21
C PHE A 149 0.92 15.02 6.24
N GLN A 150 0.01 15.53 7.08
CA GLN A 150 -1.35 14.99 7.21
C GLN A 150 -2.12 15.02 5.89
N LYS A 151 -1.99 16.11 5.13
CA LYS A 151 -2.61 16.24 3.81
C LYS A 151 -2.07 15.20 2.82
N LYS A 152 -0.75 15.02 2.78
CA LYS A 152 -0.07 14.07 1.88
C LYS A 152 -0.34 12.62 2.27
N PHE A 153 -0.33 12.31 3.57
CA PHE A 153 -0.68 11.01 4.10
C PHE A 153 -2.13 10.63 3.78
N SER A 154 -3.09 11.55 3.99
CA SER A 154 -4.49 11.32 3.64
C SER A 154 -4.67 11.05 2.14
N LYS A 155 -3.94 11.77 1.28
CA LYS A 155 -3.93 11.55 -0.17
C LYS A 155 -3.36 10.17 -0.54
N LEU A 156 -2.28 9.74 0.11
CA LEU A 156 -1.70 8.41 -0.08
C LEU A 156 -2.70 7.30 0.25
N ILE A 157 -3.37 7.39 1.40
CA ILE A 157 -4.38 6.42 1.83
C ILE A 157 -5.57 6.37 0.85
N SER A 158 -5.97 7.52 0.27
CA SER A 158 -7.00 7.54 -0.78
C SER A 158 -6.53 6.75 -2.01
N ARG A 159 -5.33 7.05 -2.52
CA ARG A 159 -4.77 6.38 -3.70
C ARG A 159 -4.61 4.87 -3.50
N MET A 160 -4.14 4.46 -2.32
CA MET A 160 -4.05 3.05 -1.93
C MET A 160 -5.42 2.36 -1.97
N ARG A 161 -6.49 3.04 -1.52
CA ARG A 161 -7.85 2.51 -1.60
C ARG A 161 -8.36 2.41 -3.04
N ASP A 162 -8.10 3.42 -3.85
CA ASP A 162 -8.53 3.45 -5.25
C ASP A 162 -7.86 2.33 -6.06
N GLU A 163 -6.58 2.04 -5.81
CA GLU A 163 -5.85 0.95 -6.48
C GLU A 163 -6.30 -0.46 -6.05
N ILE A 164 -6.87 -0.61 -4.84
CA ILE A 164 -7.44 -1.88 -4.38
C ILE A 164 -8.88 -2.07 -4.88
N ASN A 165 -9.58 -0.99 -5.21
CA ASN A 165 -11.01 -1.01 -5.51
C ASN A 165 -11.32 -0.29 -6.84
N PRO A 166 -10.90 -0.87 -7.98
CA PRO A 166 -11.03 -0.23 -9.29
C PRO A 166 -12.47 -0.02 -9.76
N ASP A 167 -13.45 -0.74 -9.20
CA ASP A 167 -14.88 -0.68 -9.57
C ASP A 167 -15.61 0.61 -9.12
N LYS A 168 -14.88 1.62 -8.64
CA LYS A 168 -15.42 2.94 -8.24
C LYS A 168 -15.15 4.08 -9.23
N VAL A 169 -14.70 3.76 -10.45
CA VAL A 169 -14.55 4.72 -11.56
C VAL A 169 -15.46 4.35 -12.73
#